data_AF-A0AAV6TQW6-F1
#
_entry.id   AF-A0AAV6TQW6-F1
#
_cell.length_a   1.000
_cell.length_b   1.000
_cell.length_c   1.000
_cell.angle_alpha   90.00
_cell.angle_beta   90.00
_cell.angle_gamma   90.00
#
_symmetry.space_group_name_H-M   'P 1'
#
loop_
_entity.id
_entity.type
_entity.pdbx_description
1 polymer ?
#
loop_
_entity_poly.entity_id
_entity_poly.type
_entity_poly.pdbx_seq_one_letter_code
_entity_poly.pdbx_strand_id
1 'polypeptide(L)'
;MKKSKDDVLKYIEYEMNLLELIGKRRKRLMCEDKKDEIDFHIAKRINRLFRGAVSRYSEDTKLWLDQIQFCKKMKWHDMINNLYTQLLQVHSKDPKLWIMAAKYEMEERRLPENARKLFQRGILLNPHSELLWREIRKRKAVLEAKSVEVS
;
A
#
# COMPACT_ATOMS: atom_id res chain seq x y z
N MET A 1 20.10 -23.46 -9.46
CA MET A 1 20.33 -22.00 -9.58
C MET A 1 19.30 -21.25 -8.75
N LYS A 2 19.71 -20.51 -7.71
CA LYS A 2 18.81 -19.59 -7.00
C LYS A 2 18.50 -18.43 -7.97
N LYS A 3 17.22 -18.22 -8.32
CA LYS A 3 16.80 -17.04 -9.10
C LYS A 3 17.24 -15.77 -8.36
N SER A 4 17.91 -14.87 -9.05
CA SER A 4 18.41 -13.63 -8.46
C SER A 4 17.25 -12.72 -8.06
N LYS A 5 17.47 -11.83 -7.08
CA LYS A 5 16.50 -10.80 -6.70
C LYS A 5 16.05 -10.01 -7.93
N ASP A 6 17.03 -9.61 -8.74
CA ASP A 6 16.82 -8.80 -9.93
C ASP A 6 15.99 -9.52 -10.99
N ASP A 7 16.12 -10.84 -11.12
CA ASP A 7 15.32 -11.61 -12.08
C ASP A 7 13.85 -11.58 -11.70
N VAL A 8 13.55 -11.69 -10.40
CA VAL A 8 12.18 -11.63 -9.89
C VAL A 8 11.60 -10.22 -10.08
N LEU A 9 12.39 -9.18 -9.79
CA LEU A 9 11.94 -7.79 -9.96
C LEU A 9 11.70 -7.44 -11.42
N LYS A 10 12.62 -7.80 -12.33
CA LYS A 10 12.45 -7.62 -13.78
C LYS A 10 11.22 -8.35 -14.30
N TYR A 11 10.95 -9.55 -13.79
CA TYR A 11 9.76 -10.30 -14.18
C TYR A 11 8.47 -9.65 -13.67
N ILE A 12 8.46 -9.10 -12.45
CA ILE A 12 7.33 -8.32 -11.93
C ILE A 12 7.08 -7.08 -12.79
N GLU A 13 8.14 -6.33 -13.12
CA GLU A 13 8.06 -5.14 -13.97
C GLU A 13 7.50 -5.48 -15.36
N TYR A 14 7.98 -6.57 -15.96
CA TYR A 14 7.46 -7.07 -17.23
C TYR A 14 5.95 -7.38 -17.16
N GLU A 15 5.51 -8.09 -16.13
CA GLU A 15 4.10 -8.42 -15.92
C GLU A 15 3.23 -7.17 -15.70
N MET A 16 3.73 -6.17 -14.98
CA MET A 16 3.05 -4.88 -14.80
C MET A 16 2.91 -4.12 -16.13
N ASN A 17 3.97 -4.07 -16.93
CA ASN A 17 3.96 -3.44 -18.25
C ASN A 17 3.00 -4.15 -19.21
N LEU A 18 2.93 -5.48 -19.16
CA LEU A 18 1.96 -6.28 -19.91
C LEU A 18 0.52 -5.91 -19.54
N LEU A 19 0.20 -5.82 -18.25
CA LEU A 19 -1.13 -5.41 -17.79
C LEU A 19 -1.48 -3.99 -18.26
N GLU A 20 -0.53 -3.07 -18.22
CA GLU A 20 -0.71 -1.70 -18.71
C GLU A 20 -0.98 -1.66 -20.23
N LEU A 21 -0.24 -2.47 -21.01
CA LEU A 21 -0.42 -2.57 -22.46
C LEU A 21 -1.80 -3.13 -22.82
N ILE A 22 -2.27 -4.15 -22.10
CA ILE A 22 -3.63 -4.69 -22.23
C ILE A 22 -4.65 -3.58 -21.96
N GLY A 23 -4.48 -2.82 -20.87
CA GLY A 23 -5.33 -1.68 -20.55
C GLY A 23 -5.36 -0.62 -21.65
N LYS A 24 -4.20 -0.26 -22.23
CA LYS A 24 -4.10 0.68 -23.36
C LYS A 24 -4.83 0.15 -24.61
N ARG A 25 -4.66 -1.14 -24.93
CA ARG A 25 -5.34 -1.78 -26.06
C ARG A 25 -6.86 -1.77 -25.89
N ARG A 26 -7.36 -2.10 -24.70
CA ARG A 26 -8.80 -2.09 -24.37
C ARG A 26 -9.40 -0.69 -24.54
N LYS A 27 -8.73 0.34 -24.02
CA LYS A 27 -9.16 1.74 -24.19
C LYS A 27 -9.25 2.15 -25.66
N ARG A 28 -8.27 1.74 -26.48
CA ARG A 28 -8.23 2.04 -27.91
C ARG A 28 -9.34 1.33 -28.70
N LEU A 29 -9.64 0.08 -28.35
CA LEU A 29 -10.64 -0.75 -29.05
C LEU A 29 -12.05 -0.64 -28.46
N MET A 30 -12.21 0.10 -27.35
CA MET A 30 -13.47 0.22 -26.60
C MET A 30 -14.09 -1.14 -26.22
N CYS A 31 -13.25 -2.13 -25.89
CA CYS A 31 -13.70 -3.48 -25.50
C CYS A 31 -13.26 -3.85 -24.08
N GLU A 32 -14.19 -4.38 -23.29
CA GLU A 32 -13.93 -4.88 -21.93
C GLU A 32 -14.04 -6.41 -21.82
N ASP A 33 -14.04 -7.11 -22.96
CA ASP A 33 -14.25 -8.55 -22.99
C ASP A 33 -13.22 -9.31 -22.15
N LYS A 34 -13.69 -10.23 -21.30
CA LYS A 34 -12.85 -11.10 -20.45
C LYS A 34 -11.88 -10.35 -19.53
N LYS A 35 -12.17 -9.09 -19.19
CA LYS A 35 -11.35 -8.28 -18.27
C LYS A 35 -11.12 -9.00 -16.94
N ASP A 36 -12.16 -9.59 -16.37
CA ASP A 36 -12.06 -10.32 -15.11
C ASP A 36 -11.34 -11.68 -15.24
N GLU A 37 -11.26 -12.28 -16.42
CA GLU A 37 -10.54 -13.54 -16.62
C GLU A 37 -9.06 -13.32 -16.94
N ILE A 38 -8.72 -12.22 -17.61
CA ILE A 38 -7.36 -11.95 -18.07
C ILE A 38 -6.65 -11.02 -17.09
N ASP A 39 -7.20 -9.82 -16.89
CA ASP A 39 -6.56 -8.74 -16.15
C ASP A 39 -6.45 -9.11 -14.67
N PHE A 40 -7.50 -9.70 -14.09
CA PHE A 40 -7.49 -10.17 -12.69
C PHE A 40 -6.47 -11.30 -12.47
N HIS A 41 -6.37 -12.27 -13.39
CA HIS A 41 -5.43 -13.38 -13.26
C HIS A 41 -3.98 -12.90 -13.36
N ILE A 42 -3.69 -11.97 -14.27
CA ILE A 42 -2.38 -11.32 -14.37
C ILE A 42 -2.08 -10.55 -13.08
N ALA A 43 -3.02 -9.74 -12.59
CA ALA A 43 -2.82 -9.00 -11.35
C ALA A 43 -2.59 -9.91 -10.13
N LYS A 44 -3.31 -11.03 -10.05
CA LYS A 44 -3.14 -12.03 -8.98
C LYS A 44 -1.78 -12.71 -9.08
N ARG A 45 -1.27 -12.96 -10.30
CA ARG A 45 0.09 -13.46 -10.54
C ARG A 45 1.14 -12.45 -10.08
N ILE A 46 1.02 -11.18 -10.46
CA ILE A 46 1.92 -10.09 -10.02
C ILE A 46 1.99 -10.05 -8.49
N ASN A 47 0.84 -10.07 -7.82
CA ASN A 47 0.81 -10.05 -6.37
C ASN A 47 1.42 -11.31 -5.72
N ARG A 48 1.27 -12.49 -6.32
CA ARG A 48 1.98 -13.70 -5.85
C ARG A 48 3.49 -13.55 -5.94
N LEU A 49 3.99 -12.96 -7.04
CA LEU A 49 5.42 -12.68 -7.22
C LEU A 49 5.93 -11.69 -6.17
N PHE A 50 5.20 -10.58 -5.96
CA PHE A 50 5.53 -9.63 -4.89
C PHE A 50 5.55 -10.28 -3.52
N ARG A 51 4.55 -11.10 -3.16
CA ARG A 51 4.53 -11.83 -1.88
C ARG A 51 5.77 -12.71 -1.70
N GLY A 52 6.17 -13.42 -2.74
CA GLY A 52 7.39 -14.24 -2.72
C GLY A 52 8.66 -13.38 -2.56
N ALA A 53 8.72 -12.24 -3.25
CA ALA A 53 9.84 -11.31 -3.16
C ALA A 53 9.94 -10.66 -1.77
N VAL A 54 8.83 -10.15 -1.24
CA VAL A 54 8.73 -9.51 0.08
C VAL A 54 9.06 -10.49 1.21
N SER A 55 8.59 -11.74 1.11
CA SER A 55 8.92 -12.78 2.09
C SER A 55 10.41 -13.13 2.11
N ARG A 56 11.13 -12.96 0.99
CA ARG A 56 12.56 -13.26 0.86
C ARG A 56 13.45 -12.05 1.17
N TYR A 57 12.96 -10.84 0.87
CA TYR A 57 13.68 -9.58 1.00
C TYR A 57 12.89 -8.61 1.88
N SER A 58 12.51 -9.06 3.08
CA SER A 58 11.63 -8.32 3.99
C SER A 58 12.23 -7.02 4.51
N GLU A 59 13.56 -6.90 4.52
CA GLU A 59 14.30 -5.70 4.91
C GLU A 59 14.15 -4.55 3.90
N ASP A 60 13.82 -4.84 2.65
CA ASP A 60 13.72 -3.83 1.59
C ASP A 60 12.36 -3.12 1.65
N THR A 61 12.29 -2.00 2.38
CA THR A 61 11.08 -1.19 2.50
C THR A 61 10.53 -0.73 1.15
N LYS A 62 11.39 -0.52 0.14
CA LYS A 62 10.94 -0.09 -1.19
C LYS A 62 10.05 -1.14 -1.84
N LEU A 63 10.41 -2.41 -1.71
CA LEU A 63 9.64 -3.52 -2.28
C LEU A 63 8.22 -3.62 -1.69
N TRP A 64 8.08 -3.37 -0.40
CA TRP A 64 6.77 -3.29 0.25
C TRP A 64 5.93 -2.14 -0.28
N LEU A 65 6.54 -0.96 -0.43
CA LEU A 65 5.86 0.22 -0.96
C LEU A 65 5.42 0.02 -2.41
N ASP A 66 6.25 -0.61 -3.25
CA ASP A 66 5.91 -0.93 -4.64
C ASP A 66 4.72 -1.90 -4.71
N GLN A 67 4.69 -2.93 -3.85
CA GLN A 67 3.53 -3.83 -3.76
C GLN A 67 2.27 -3.09 -3.30
N ILE A 68 2.37 -2.21 -2.30
CA ILE A 68 1.24 -1.41 -1.83
C ILE A 68 0.72 -0.49 -2.94
N GLN A 69 1.60 0.16 -3.70
CA GLN A 69 1.21 1.00 -4.84
C GLN A 69 0.49 0.18 -5.91
N PHE A 70 0.97 -1.02 -6.22
CA PHE A 70 0.30 -1.94 -7.13
C PHE A 70 -1.11 -2.30 -6.62
N CYS A 71 -1.24 -2.70 -5.35
CA CYS A 71 -2.54 -3.02 -4.77
C CYS A 71 -3.49 -1.81 -4.74
N LYS A 72 -2.97 -0.58 -4.57
CA LYS A 72 -3.75 0.67 -4.66
C LYS A 72 -4.32 0.87 -6.06
N LYS A 73 -3.51 0.66 -7.11
CA LYS A 73 -3.99 0.72 -8.51
C LYS A 73 -5.11 -0.29 -8.78
N MET A 74 -5.02 -1.48 -8.17
CA MET A 74 -6.03 -2.53 -8.29
C MET A 74 -7.24 -2.35 -7.35
N LYS A 75 -7.23 -1.34 -6.47
CA LYS A 75 -8.26 -1.09 -5.43
C LYS A 75 -8.49 -2.26 -4.48
N TRP A 76 -7.44 -3.04 -4.19
CA TRP A 76 -7.51 -4.18 -3.26
C TRP A 76 -7.30 -3.74 -1.81
N HIS A 77 -8.28 -3.04 -1.25
CA HIS A 77 -8.17 -2.41 0.07
C HIS A 77 -7.82 -3.39 1.20
N ASP A 78 -8.44 -4.56 1.25
CA ASP A 78 -8.17 -5.56 2.29
C ASP A 78 -6.74 -6.08 2.22
N MET A 79 -6.21 -6.23 1.01
CA MET A 79 -4.83 -6.65 0.80
C MET A 79 -3.85 -5.57 1.26
N ILE A 80 -4.15 -4.29 1.00
CA ILE A 80 -3.32 -3.17 1.44
C ILE A 80 -3.25 -3.11 2.97
N ASN A 81 -4.37 -3.34 3.67
CA ASN A 81 -4.39 -3.35 5.14
C ASN A 81 -3.52 -4.47 5.72
N ASN A 82 -3.62 -5.66 5.13
CA ASN A 82 -2.80 -6.79 5.51
C ASN A 82 -1.32 -6.51 5.25
N LEU A 83 -0.98 -5.90 4.11
CA LEU A 83 0.39 -5.50 3.80
C LEU A 83 0.92 -4.43 4.75
N TYR A 84 0.15 -3.40 5.09
CA TYR A 84 0.58 -2.41 6.10
C TYR A 84 0.77 -3.06 7.46
N THR A 85 -0.10 -3.98 7.87
CA THR A 85 0.04 -4.68 9.14
C THR A 85 1.35 -5.48 9.19
N GLN A 86 1.65 -6.24 8.13
CA GLN A 86 2.90 -7.00 8.03
C GLN A 86 4.13 -6.08 7.94
N LEU A 87 4.05 -5.03 7.13
CA LEU A 87 5.11 -4.03 6.99
C LEU A 87 5.47 -3.39 8.33
N LEU A 88 4.47 -3.00 9.12
CA LEU A 88 4.67 -2.37 10.42
C LEU A 88 5.17 -3.35 11.49
N GLN A 89 4.90 -4.65 11.35
CA GLN A 89 5.49 -5.67 12.23
C GLN A 89 6.99 -5.84 11.96
N VAL A 90 7.41 -5.84 10.70
CA VAL A 90 8.83 -5.96 10.31
C VAL A 90 9.58 -4.64 10.56
N HIS A 91 8.98 -3.51 10.20
CA HIS A 91 9.60 -2.18 10.23
C HIS A 91 8.96 -1.27 11.29
N SER A 92 8.79 -1.79 12.51
CA SER A 92 8.10 -1.10 13.60
C SER A 92 8.78 0.19 14.06
N LYS A 93 10.10 0.29 13.86
CA LYS A 93 10.94 1.40 14.28
C LYS A 93 10.94 2.61 13.34
N ASP A 94 10.37 2.50 12.14
CA ASP A 94 10.31 3.64 11.20
C ASP A 94 8.98 4.39 11.36
N PRO A 95 8.98 5.61 11.95
CA PRO A 95 7.77 6.40 12.15
C PRO A 95 7.11 6.83 10.83
N LYS A 96 7.87 6.89 9.73
CA LYS A 96 7.33 7.28 8.42
C LYS A 96 6.34 6.26 7.89
N LEU A 97 6.57 4.97 8.14
CA LEU A 97 5.67 3.90 7.71
C LEU A 97 4.34 3.94 8.47
N TRP A 98 4.38 4.28 9.76
CA TRP A 98 3.18 4.51 10.57
C TRP A 98 2.35 5.67 10.02
N ILE A 99 2.99 6.79 9.67
CA ILE A 99 2.33 7.95 9.05
C ILE A 99 1.72 7.55 7.71
N MET A 100 2.44 6.80 6.86
CA MET A 100 1.93 6.36 5.56
C MET A 100 0.70 5.46 5.69
N ALA A 101 0.71 4.51 6.63
CA ALA A 101 -0.43 3.63 6.89
C ALA A 101 -1.65 4.43 7.39
N ALA A 102 -1.46 5.34 8.35
CA ALA A 102 -2.53 6.17 8.87
C ALA A 102 -3.10 7.13 7.82
N LYS A 103 -2.22 7.72 6.98
CA LYS A 103 -2.62 8.58 5.85
C LYS A 103 -3.51 7.81 4.86
N TYR A 104 -3.14 6.57 4.54
CA TYR A 104 -3.95 5.72 3.67
C TYR A 104 -5.35 5.44 4.25
N GLU A 105 -5.46 5.11 5.54
CA GLU A 105 -6.76 4.88 6.19
C GLU A 105 -7.64 6.14 6.20
N MET A 106 -7.07 7.33 6.41
CA MET A 106 -7.84 8.58 6.43
C MET A 106 -8.24 9.07 5.04
N GLU A 107 -7.31 9.08 4.09
CA GLU A 107 -7.52 9.73 2.79
C GLU A 107 -8.24 8.82 1.80
N GLU A 108 -7.82 7.55 1.70
CA GLU A 108 -8.38 6.61 0.74
C GLU A 108 -9.59 5.86 1.29
N ARG A 109 -9.52 5.40 2.55
CA ARG A 109 -10.60 4.62 3.17
C ARG A 109 -11.63 5.46 3.93
N ARG A 110 -11.30 6.71 4.25
CA ARG A 110 -12.14 7.62 5.07
C ARG A 110 -12.51 7.02 6.43
N LEU A 111 -11.58 6.26 7.03
CA LEU A 111 -11.74 5.62 8.35
C LEU A 111 -10.81 6.27 9.39
N PRO A 112 -11.20 7.40 10.00
CA PRO A 112 -10.35 8.12 10.95
C PRO A 112 -10.07 7.32 12.24
N GLU A 113 -10.99 6.45 12.66
CA GLU A 113 -10.80 5.60 13.85
C GLU A 113 -9.65 4.59 13.68
N ASN A 114 -9.51 4.00 12.49
CA ASN A 114 -8.40 3.10 12.19
C ASN A 114 -7.06 3.85 12.22
N ALA A 115 -7.03 5.05 11.63
CA ALA A 115 -5.84 5.90 11.64
C ALA A 115 -5.45 6.30 13.07
N ARG A 116 -6.42 6.60 13.94
CA ARG A 116 -6.18 6.89 15.37
C ARG A 116 -5.53 5.71 16.08
N LYS A 117 -6.03 4.48 15.87
CA LYS A 117 -5.43 3.26 16.42
C LYS A 117 -3.99 3.04 15.92
N LEU A 118 -3.74 3.29 14.64
CA LEU A 118 -2.38 3.22 14.06
C LEU A 118 -1.44 4.25 14.69
N PHE A 119 -1.88 5.48 14.87
CA PHE A 119 -1.09 6.53 15.51
C PHE A 119 -0.79 6.22 16.98
N GLN A 120 -1.77 5.72 17.74
CA GLN A 120 -1.57 5.29 19.12
C GLN A 120 -0.51 4.18 19.22
N ARG A 121 -0.61 3.16 18.37
CA ARG A 121 0.40 2.09 18.30
C ARG A 121 1.78 2.60 17.88
N GLY A 122 1.82 3.52 16.91
CA GLY A 122 3.06 4.14 16.45
C GLY A 122 3.78 4.93 17.55
N ILE A 123 3.04 5.66 18.41
CA ILE A 123 3.62 6.40 19.54
C ILE A 123 4.19 5.45 20.58
N LEU A 124 3.46 4.37 20.91
CA LEU A 124 3.92 3.39 21.90
C LEU A 124 5.27 2.78 21.50
N LEU A 125 5.48 2.56 20.20
CA LEU A 125 6.72 1.99 19.68
C LEU A 125 7.81 3.03 19.41
N ASN A 126 7.43 4.27 19.09
CA ASN A 126 8.35 5.35 18.71
C ASN A 126 8.04 6.65 19.48
N PRO A 127 8.18 6.66 20.82
CA PRO A 127 7.74 7.79 21.65
C PRO A 127 8.51 9.08 21.39
N HIS A 128 9.78 8.98 20.99
CA HIS A 128 10.67 10.13 20.75
C HIS A 128 10.56 10.72 19.33
N SER A 129 9.70 10.18 18.46
CA SER A 129 9.60 10.68 17.08
C SER A 129 8.76 11.95 16.98
N GLU A 130 9.42 13.11 16.90
CA GLU A 130 8.75 14.40 16.67
C GLU A 130 7.92 14.43 15.39
N LEU A 131 8.37 13.71 14.35
CA LEU A 131 7.67 13.62 13.06
C LEU A 131 6.28 13.01 13.23
N LEU A 132 6.18 11.94 14.01
CA LEU A 132 4.91 11.26 14.27
C LEU A 132 3.97 12.15 15.08
N TRP A 133 4.47 12.79 16.13
CA TRP A 133 3.70 13.73 16.96
C TRP A 133 3.19 14.93 16.18
N ARG A 134 4.01 15.48 15.28
CA ARG A 134 3.62 16.59 14.41
C ARG A 134 2.48 16.20 13.48
N GLU A 135 2.56 15.03 12.87
CA GLU A 135 1.49 14.57 11.96
C GLU A 135 0.19 14.31 12.74
N ILE A 136 0.26 13.70 13.92
CA ILE A 136 -0.92 13.46 14.76
C ILE A 136 -1.61 14.78 15.13
N ARG A 137 -0.84 15.80 15.54
CA ARG A 137 -1.39 17.13 15.85
C ARG A 137 -2.10 17.75 14.64
N LYS A 138 -1.46 17.72 13.47
CA LYS A 138 -2.06 18.22 12.22
C LYS A 138 -3.37 17.50 11.91
N ARG A 139 -3.40 16.18 12.02
CA ARG A 139 -4.59 15.37 11.70
C ARG A 139 -5.73 15.58 12.69
N LYS A 140 -5.43 15.74 13.99
CA LYS A 140 -6.44 16.08 15.00
C LYS A 140 -7.11 17.42 14.71
N ALA A 141 -6.32 18.46 14.43
CA ALA A 141 -6.85 19.79 14.12
C ALA A 141 -7.79 19.78 12.90
N VAL A 142 -7.48 18.98 11.87
CA VAL A 142 -8.34 18.82 10.68
C VAL A 142 -9.66 18.13 11.02
N LEU A 143 -9.66 17.16 11.93
CA LEU A 143 -10.90 16.48 12.34
C LEU A 143 -11.79 17.42 13.17
N GLU A 144 -11.20 18.18 14.09
CA GLU A 144 -11.91 19.17 14.91
C GLU A 144 -12.53 20.29 14.06
N ALA A 145 -11.79 20.83 13.08
CA ALA A 145 -12.33 21.84 12.17
C ALA A 145 -13.55 21.35 11.37
N LYS A 146 -13.52 20.08 10.91
CA LYS A 146 -14.65 19.47 10.19
C LYS A 146 -15.87 19.19 11.08
N SER A 147 -15.67 19.00 12.38
CA SER A 147 -16.79 18.84 13.32
C SER A 147 -17.54 20.16 13.56
N VAL A 148 -16.81 21.28 13.52
CA VAL A 148 -17.36 22.63 13.73
C VAL A 148 -18.14 23.13 12.52
N GLU A 149 -17.75 22.76 11.29
CA GLU A 149 -18.45 23.17 10.05
C GLU A 149 -19.79 22.43 9.82
N VAL A 150 -20.04 21.34 10.54
CA VAL A 150 -21.26 20.51 10.39
C VAL A 150 -22.27 20.76 11.52
N SER A 151 -21.94 21.67 12.45
CA SER A 151 -22.81 22.12 13.55
C SER A 151 -23.40 23.50 13.26
#